data_AF-A0A849ZRA5-F1
#
_entry.id   AF-A0A849ZRA5-F1
#
_cell.length_a   1.000
_cell.length_b   1.000
_cell.length_c   1.000
_cell.angle_alpha   90.00
_cell.angle_beta   90.00
_cell.angle_gamma   90.00
#
_symmetry.space_group_name_H-M   'P 1'
#
loop_
_entity.id
_entity.type
_entity.pdbx_description
1 polymer ?
#
loop_
_entity_poly.entity_id
_entity_poly.type
_entity_poly.pdbx_seq_one_letter_code
_entity_poly.pdbx_strand_id
1 'polypeptide(L)'
;MRLFIHYQTGLFVAASCFPCFHAERHAQAVEVPAALKAAEESRSRFLTAQFEREQILIDRDDTRRFSSQYAGEDQICVYRGNSTGQRLPGPDRSGEPYAFSEDRKLMSGGRQWYYIEESLEAEIRDNNNLHPFLDISLLGFVDAPSATEVPGGYLPQDITRFETESSNGVIEVSAYYDEGEGIRRIWRLDPAVGMQPVRCSSWVNGQEITRCDTEYEEADGRWSPARSTFFFMGDATARIVVTLASFDKPWHDQELTPADLGLVAGVHVVEAGQPVRLWDGKKTITIDEYARGVGQGEIDNSAMIELRRRHKEGVSPKRYAGTVDEAGFFGLGAAVKREPGLWETYVRRFIGFYRLNTEQATKAWKHHGECVSAVHQHRGQHEKELREINERIALLETRKPRSDEDEEALMASQRRLEELSVFMDKVFDERLKPGLLKLPNDTQKKEALNRRSSAKPGDG
;
A
#
# COMPACT_ATOMS: atom_id res chain seq x y z
N MET A 1 31.81 -0.99 -34.70
CA MET A 1 30.99 0.24 -34.65
C MET A 1 29.65 -0.15 -34.04
N ARG A 2 29.50 -0.01 -32.72
CA ARG A 2 28.33 -0.43 -31.95
C ARG A 2 27.47 0.81 -31.69
N LEU A 3 26.27 0.86 -32.24
CA LEU A 3 25.28 1.87 -31.91
C LEU A 3 24.47 1.38 -30.70
N PHE A 4 24.61 2.08 -29.57
CA PHE A 4 23.74 1.96 -28.41
C PHE A 4 22.43 2.69 -28.72
N ILE A 5 21.31 1.96 -28.69
CA ILE A 5 19.97 2.56 -28.65
C ILE A 5 19.56 2.60 -27.18
N HIS A 6 19.51 3.81 -26.63
CA HIS A 6 18.92 4.08 -25.32
C HIS A 6 17.40 3.87 -25.40
N TYR A 7 16.90 2.81 -24.77
CA TYR A 7 15.50 2.73 -24.38
C TYR A 7 15.30 3.58 -23.11
N GLN A 8 14.66 4.73 -23.26
CA GLN A 8 14.03 5.44 -22.15
C GLN A 8 12.77 4.66 -21.75
N THR A 9 12.88 3.81 -20.73
CA THR A 9 11.74 3.26 -20.01
C THR A 9 11.12 4.36 -19.14
N GLY A 10 10.22 5.12 -19.76
CA GLY A 10 9.29 6.03 -19.12
C GLY A 10 7.87 5.60 -19.47
N LEU A 11 7.48 4.38 -19.08
CA LEU A 11 6.07 4.02 -18.97
C LEU A 11 5.74 3.92 -17.49
N PHE A 12 5.35 5.09 -16.95
CA PHE A 12 4.49 5.17 -15.80
C PHE A 12 3.19 4.45 -16.16
N VAL A 13 3.03 3.22 -15.67
CA VAL A 13 1.70 2.80 -15.27
C VAL A 13 1.44 3.60 -14.01
N ALA A 14 0.74 4.71 -14.19
CA ALA A 14 0.00 5.24 -13.08
C ALA A 14 -0.92 4.09 -12.61
N ALA A 15 -0.49 3.37 -11.58
CA ALA A 15 -1.38 3.08 -10.47
C ALA A 15 -1.74 4.44 -9.84
N SER A 16 -2.34 5.32 -10.65
CA SER A 16 -3.11 6.44 -10.16
C SER A 16 -4.18 5.76 -9.34
N CYS A 17 -4.18 6.07 -8.04
CA CYS A 17 -5.41 6.33 -7.34
C CYS A 17 -6.35 7.01 -8.34
N PHE A 18 -7.24 6.26 -9.00
CA PHE A 18 -8.43 6.86 -9.53
C PHE A 18 -9.05 7.53 -8.32
N PRO A 19 -9.23 8.86 -8.31
CA PRO A 19 -10.03 9.47 -7.27
C PRO A 19 -11.35 8.73 -7.32
N CYS A 20 -11.75 8.09 -6.22
CA CYS A 20 -13.12 7.64 -6.04
C CYS A 20 -13.99 8.90 -6.12
N PHE A 21 -14.39 9.27 -7.34
CA PHE A 21 -15.31 10.36 -7.59
C PHE A 21 -16.67 9.91 -7.07
N HIS A 22 -16.94 10.19 -5.79
CA HIS A 22 -18.28 10.13 -5.23
C HIS A 22 -19.10 11.33 -5.75
N ALA A 23 -19.38 11.33 -7.05
CA ALA A 23 -20.59 11.98 -7.53
C ALA A 23 -21.75 11.11 -7.02
N GLU A 24 -22.69 11.70 -6.30
CA GLU A 24 -23.98 11.07 -6.01
C GLU A 24 -24.76 10.98 -7.33
N ARG A 25 -24.31 10.12 -8.25
CA ARG A 25 -25.23 9.56 -9.23
C ARG A 25 -26.19 8.74 -8.40
N HIS A 26 -27.48 9.03 -8.53
CA HIS A 26 -28.53 8.07 -8.20
C HIS A 26 -28.33 6.86 -9.12
N ALA A 27 -27.32 6.03 -8.83
CA ALA A 27 -27.08 4.80 -9.54
C ALA A 27 -28.33 3.96 -9.31
N GLN A 28 -29.11 3.74 -10.36
CA GLN A 28 -29.98 2.58 -10.38
C GLN A 28 -29.09 1.39 -10.00
N ALA A 29 -29.44 0.71 -8.91
CA ALA A 29 -28.69 -0.46 -8.48
C ALA A 29 -28.68 -1.45 -9.64
N VAL A 30 -27.53 -1.58 -10.30
CA VAL A 30 -27.37 -2.51 -11.41
C VAL A 30 -27.47 -3.91 -10.82
N GLU A 31 -28.42 -4.70 -11.32
CA GLU A 31 -28.61 -6.05 -10.80
C GLU A 31 -27.39 -6.93 -11.12
N VAL A 32 -26.70 -7.37 -10.07
CA VAL A 32 -25.55 -8.27 -10.20
C VAL A 32 -26.03 -9.63 -10.76
N PRO A 33 -25.41 -10.17 -11.83
CA PRO A 33 -25.77 -11.45 -12.42
C PRO A 33 -25.74 -12.60 -11.42
N ALA A 34 -26.66 -13.55 -11.57
CA ALA A 34 -26.78 -14.70 -10.67
C ALA A 34 -25.50 -15.54 -10.55
N ALA A 35 -24.71 -15.63 -11.62
CA ALA A 35 -23.45 -16.36 -11.60
C ALA A 35 -22.41 -15.70 -10.68
N LEU A 36 -22.29 -14.36 -10.70
CA LEU A 36 -21.40 -13.63 -9.78
C LEU A 36 -21.90 -13.73 -8.34
N LYS A 37 -23.22 -13.59 -8.10
CA LYS A 37 -23.80 -13.79 -6.76
C LYS A 37 -23.49 -15.19 -6.21
N ALA A 38 -23.63 -16.24 -7.04
CA ALA A 38 -23.29 -17.61 -6.65
C ALA A 38 -21.79 -17.77 -6.31
N ALA A 39 -20.92 -17.09 -7.05
CA ALA A 39 -19.48 -17.06 -6.78
C ALA A 39 -19.16 -16.34 -5.46
N GLU A 40 -19.79 -15.19 -5.19
CA GLU A 40 -19.68 -14.46 -3.93
C GLU A 40 -20.14 -15.28 -2.72
N GLU A 41 -21.29 -15.96 -2.86
CA GLU A 41 -21.81 -16.87 -1.84
C GLU A 41 -20.86 -18.04 -1.61
N SER A 42 -20.26 -18.59 -2.67
CA SER A 42 -19.28 -19.68 -2.57
C SER A 42 -18.02 -19.22 -1.82
N ARG A 43 -17.55 -17.99 -2.07
CA ARG A 43 -16.38 -17.38 -1.41
C ARG A 43 -16.60 -17.11 0.08
N SER A 44 -17.79 -16.63 0.47
CA SER A 44 -18.18 -16.31 1.86
C SER A 44 -18.63 -17.53 2.67
N ARG A 45 -18.44 -18.72 2.09
CA ARG A 45 -18.44 -20.08 2.61
C ARG A 45 -18.23 -20.39 4.10
N PHE A 46 -17.53 -19.55 4.86
CA PHE A 46 -16.79 -19.98 6.05
C PHE A 46 -17.01 -19.06 7.25
N LEU A 47 -16.93 -19.63 8.46
CA LEU A 47 -16.88 -18.87 9.71
C LEU A 47 -15.44 -18.48 10.00
N THR A 48 -14.51 -19.42 9.83
CA THR A 48 -13.08 -19.17 10.03
C THR A 48 -12.25 -19.84 8.94
N ALA A 49 -11.11 -19.23 8.63
CA ALA A 49 -10.17 -19.80 7.67
C ALA A 49 -8.72 -19.46 8.03
N GLN A 50 -7.80 -20.33 7.65
CA GLN A 50 -6.36 -20.08 7.72
C GLN A 50 -5.72 -20.39 6.38
N PHE A 51 -4.84 -19.49 5.94
CA PHE A 51 -4.10 -19.62 4.70
C PHE A 51 -2.61 -19.38 4.92
N GLU A 52 -1.77 -20.16 4.25
CA GLU A 52 -0.36 -19.83 4.02
C GLU A 52 -0.13 -19.70 2.52
N ARG A 53 0.70 -18.73 2.13
CA ARG A 53 0.98 -18.46 0.72
C ARG A 53 2.38 -17.96 0.47
N GLU A 54 2.81 -18.18 -0.77
CA GLU A 54 3.97 -17.56 -1.37
C GLU A 54 3.53 -16.60 -2.48
N GLN A 55 4.02 -15.36 -2.46
CA GLN A 55 3.87 -14.37 -3.51
C GLN A 55 5.23 -14.19 -4.22
N ILE A 56 5.28 -14.62 -5.47
CA ILE A 56 6.45 -14.58 -6.34
C ILE A 56 6.30 -13.37 -7.25
N LEU A 57 7.17 -12.37 -7.09
CA LEU A 57 7.28 -11.21 -7.97
C LEU A 57 8.24 -11.56 -9.10
N ILE A 58 7.69 -11.84 -10.29
CA ILE A 58 8.42 -12.44 -11.41
C ILE A 58 9.48 -11.47 -11.96
N ASP A 59 9.15 -10.18 -12.00
CA ASP A 59 10.02 -9.10 -12.44
C ASP A 59 11.25 -8.88 -11.54
N ARG A 60 11.16 -9.28 -10.27
CA ARG A 60 12.17 -9.02 -9.23
C ARG A 60 12.89 -10.26 -8.71
N ASP A 61 12.46 -11.44 -9.13
CA ASP A 61 12.92 -12.72 -8.58
C ASP A 61 12.84 -12.74 -7.03
N ASP A 62 11.74 -12.19 -6.49
CA ASP A 62 11.48 -12.07 -5.05
C ASP A 62 10.30 -12.95 -4.66
N THR A 63 10.47 -13.80 -3.66
CA THR A 63 9.40 -14.67 -3.15
C THR A 63 9.10 -14.30 -1.70
N ARG A 64 7.85 -13.94 -1.42
CA ARG A 64 7.37 -13.45 -0.13
C ARG A 64 6.38 -14.41 0.48
N ARG A 65 6.49 -14.69 1.78
CA ARG A 65 5.61 -15.61 2.52
C ARG A 65 4.65 -14.84 3.39
N PHE A 66 3.40 -15.27 3.38
CA PHE A 66 2.36 -14.69 4.21
C PHE A 66 1.53 -15.78 4.87
N SER A 67 1.04 -15.50 6.08
CA SER A 67 -0.04 -16.25 6.70
C SER A 67 -1.24 -15.32 6.89
N SER A 68 -2.44 -15.79 6.61
CA SER A 68 -3.69 -15.07 6.88
C SER A 68 -4.62 -15.92 7.72
N GLN A 69 -5.38 -15.29 8.61
CA GLN A 69 -6.51 -15.91 9.30
C GLN A 69 -7.74 -15.02 9.14
N TYR A 70 -8.91 -15.65 9.16
CA TYR A 70 -10.21 -15.01 9.02
C TYR A 70 -11.12 -15.50 10.15
N ALA A 71 -11.92 -14.58 10.69
CA ALA A 71 -13.00 -14.87 11.62
C ALA A 71 -14.19 -13.94 11.30
N GLY A 72 -15.19 -14.47 10.59
CA GLY A 72 -16.26 -13.65 10.01
C GLY A 72 -15.70 -12.63 9.00
N GLU A 73 -15.96 -11.35 9.25
CA GLU A 73 -15.46 -10.23 8.42
C GLU A 73 -14.05 -9.75 8.84
N ASP A 74 -13.56 -10.18 10.00
CA ASP A 74 -12.25 -9.79 10.48
C ASP A 74 -11.16 -10.65 9.82
N GLN A 75 -10.03 -10.02 9.50
CA GLN A 75 -8.92 -10.70 8.84
C GLN A 75 -7.57 -10.19 9.37
N ILE A 76 -6.70 -11.13 9.75
CA ILE A 76 -5.29 -10.85 10.02
C ILE A 76 -4.42 -11.34 8.86
N CYS A 77 -3.39 -10.57 8.51
CA CYS A 77 -2.38 -10.94 7.54
C CYS A 77 -1.00 -10.62 8.11
N VAL A 78 -0.12 -11.62 8.07
CA VAL A 78 1.24 -11.54 8.60
C VAL A 78 2.22 -11.83 7.48
N TYR A 79 3.10 -10.89 7.20
CA TYR A 79 4.26 -11.11 6.35
C TYR A 79 5.36 -11.83 7.12
N ARG A 80 5.68 -13.05 6.70
CA ARG A 80 6.62 -13.96 7.37
C ARG A 80 8.06 -13.83 6.87
N GLY A 81 8.29 -13.00 5.84
CA GLY A 81 9.60 -12.83 5.20
C GLY A 81 9.65 -13.40 3.79
N ASN A 82 10.83 -13.47 3.20
CA ASN A 82 11.07 -14.00 1.87
C ASN A 82 11.54 -15.47 1.89
N SER A 83 11.86 -16.04 0.73
CA SER A 83 12.34 -17.43 0.57
C SER A 83 13.60 -17.75 1.38
N THR A 84 14.42 -16.76 1.70
CA THR A 84 15.63 -16.90 2.53
C THR A 84 15.36 -16.72 4.03
N GLY A 85 14.10 -16.49 4.41
CA GLY A 85 13.71 -16.13 5.78
C GLY A 85 14.01 -14.66 6.13
N GLN A 86 14.53 -13.85 5.20
CA GLN A 86 14.72 -12.43 5.41
C GLN A 86 13.35 -11.73 5.44
N ARG A 87 13.04 -11.04 6.54
CA ARG A 87 11.89 -10.12 6.61
C ARG A 87 12.29 -8.75 6.03
N LEU A 88 11.33 -7.84 5.81
CA LEU A 88 11.53 -6.63 5.01
C LEU A 88 12.85 -5.91 5.36
N PRO A 89 13.71 -5.58 4.39
CA PRO A 89 14.95 -4.87 4.68
C PRO A 89 14.61 -3.48 5.20
N GLY A 90 14.85 -3.25 6.49
CA GLY A 90 15.04 -1.90 6.99
C GLY A 90 16.28 -1.30 6.30
N PRO A 91 16.21 -0.10 5.68
CA PRO A 91 17.35 0.53 5.01
C PRO A 91 18.53 0.78 5.96
N ASP A 92 18.29 0.72 7.27
CA ASP A 92 19.29 0.88 8.32
C ASP A 92 19.98 -0.43 8.74
N ARG A 93 19.60 -1.61 8.20
CA ARG A 93 20.15 -2.91 8.62
C ARG A 93 20.36 -3.95 7.51
N SER A 94 20.57 -3.50 6.28
CA SER A 94 21.02 -4.40 5.23
C SER A 94 22.38 -5.02 5.60
N GLY A 95 22.39 -6.32 5.91
CA GLY A 95 23.60 -7.09 6.22
C GLY A 95 23.76 -7.53 7.68
N GLU A 96 22.88 -7.12 8.59
CA GLU A 96 22.85 -7.72 9.94
C GLU A 96 21.88 -8.91 9.97
N PRO A 97 22.36 -10.12 10.30
CA PRO A 97 21.44 -11.21 10.60
C PRO A 97 20.59 -10.75 11.80
N TYR A 98 19.27 -11.02 11.77
CA TYR A 98 18.31 -10.73 12.86
C TYR A 98 17.65 -9.34 12.91
N ALA A 99 17.68 -8.53 11.85
CA ALA A 99 16.97 -7.24 11.78
C ALA A 99 15.47 -7.32 11.43
N PHE A 100 14.80 -8.40 11.81
CA PHE A 100 13.63 -8.89 11.08
C PHE A 100 12.37 -8.97 11.94
N SER A 101 11.44 -8.05 11.70
CA SER A 101 10.12 -8.06 12.33
C SER A 101 9.02 -8.37 11.35
N GLU A 102 8.02 -9.13 11.80
CA GLU A 102 6.82 -9.40 11.00
C GLU A 102 6.01 -8.12 10.84
N ASP A 103 5.57 -7.86 9.60
CA ASP A 103 4.52 -6.88 9.33
C ASP A 103 3.18 -7.59 9.54
N ARG A 104 2.38 -7.09 10.48
CA ARG A 104 1.10 -7.66 10.89
C ARG A 104 0.00 -6.62 10.68
N LYS A 105 -1.04 -7.04 9.96
CA LYS A 105 -2.21 -6.22 9.62
C LYS A 105 -3.46 -6.92 10.09
N LEU A 106 -4.35 -6.21 10.77
CA LEU A 106 -5.68 -6.69 11.14
C LEU A 106 -6.71 -5.73 10.55
N MET A 107 -7.60 -6.25 9.73
CA MET A 107 -8.84 -5.59 9.34
C MET A 107 -9.92 -6.01 10.33
N SER A 108 -10.49 -5.06 11.06
CA SER A 108 -11.62 -5.32 11.95
C SER A 108 -12.53 -4.11 12.10
N GLY A 109 -13.84 -4.32 12.00
CA GLY A 109 -14.85 -3.26 12.12
C GLY A 109 -14.64 -2.07 11.17
N GLY A 110 -14.20 -2.33 9.93
CA GLY A 110 -13.90 -1.29 8.93
C GLY A 110 -12.68 -0.41 9.27
N ARG A 111 -11.79 -0.89 10.13
CA ARG A 111 -10.52 -0.24 10.46
C ARG A 111 -9.37 -1.20 10.21
N GLN A 112 -8.22 -0.66 9.87
CA GLN A 112 -6.99 -1.43 9.78
C GLN A 112 -6.04 -1.07 10.89
N TRP A 113 -5.67 -2.08 11.66
CA TRP A 113 -4.55 -2.03 12.57
C TRP A 113 -3.29 -2.51 11.85
N TYR A 114 -2.21 -1.75 12.02
CA TYR A 114 -0.91 -2.04 11.46
C TYR A 114 0.13 -2.07 12.56
N TYR A 115 0.86 -3.18 12.66
CA TYR A 115 1.90 -3.36 13.64
C TYR A 115 3.09 -4.07 13.02
N ILE A 116 4.28 -3.50 13.20
CA ILE A 116 5.53 -4.19 12.93
C ILE A 116 5.97 -4.80 14.26
N GLU A 117 6.20 -6.10 14.29
CA GLU A 117 6.66 -6.81 15.48
C GLU A 117 7.84 -6.07 16.13
N GLU A 118 7.85 -5.93 17.45
CA GLU A 118 8.88 -5.17 18.18
C GLU A 118 8.94 -3.66 17.87
N SER A 119 7.93 -3.09 17.23
CA SER A 119 7.74 -1.64 17.18
C SER A 119 7.22 -1.12 18.53
N LEU A 120 7.61 0.10 18.91
CA LEU A 120 7.01 0.85 20.03
C LEU A 120 5.67 1.48 19.66
N GLU A 121 5.28 1.36 18.39
CA GLU A 121 4.10 2.01 17.82
C GLU A 121 3.29 1.03 16.96
N ALA A 122 1.97 1.12 17.08
CA ALA A 122 0.99 0.55 16.16
C ALA A 122 0.14 1.70 15.59
N GLU A 123 -0.41 1.49 14.41
CA GLU A 123 -1.18 2.49 13.67
C GLU A 123 -2.60 1.97 13.40
N ILE A 124 -3.59 2.84 13.52
CA ILE A 124 -4.96 2.58 13.07
C ILE A 124 -5.25 3.49 11.89
N ARG A 125 -5.72 2.89 10.80
CA ARG A 125 -6.17 3.55 9.58
C ARG A 125 -7.64 3.29 9.34
N ASP A 126 -8.32 4.28 8.79
CA ASP A 126 -9.67 4.15 8.26
C ASP A 126 -9.64 3.58 6.84
N ASN A 127 -10.81 3.26 6.30
CA ASN A 127 -10.98 2.71 4.95
C ASN A 127 -10.42 3.61 3.83
N ASN A 128 -10.18 4.90 4.10
CA ASN A 128 -9.71 5.85 3.08
C ASN A 128 -8.18 5.87 2.94
N ASN A 129 -7.45 5.26 3.87
CA ASN A 129 -5.98 5.29 3.88
C ASN A 129 -5.37 3.95 4.33
N LEU A 130 -5.96 2.85 3.91
CA LEU A 130 -5.49 1.50 4.25
C LEU A 130 -4.08 1.25 3.69
N HIS A 131 -3.23 0.60 4.49
CA HIS A 131 -2.03 -0.04 3.97
C HIS A 131 -2.41 -1.17 3.01
N PRO A 132 -1.56 -1.42 2.01
CA PRO A 132 -1.63 -2.58 1.14
C PRO A 132 -2.04 -3.88 1.84
N PHE A 133 -3.16 -4.48 1.47
CA PHE A 133 -3.71 -5.68 2.10
C PHE A 133 -4.38 -6.57 1.06
N LEU A 134 -3.77 -7.72 0.78
CA LEU A 134 -4.35 -8.70 -0.13
C LEU A 134 -5.24 -9.68 0.64
N ASP A 135 -6.54 -9.61 0.40
CA ASP A 135 -7.53 -10.62 0.76
C ASP A 135 -7.41 -11.81 -0.22
N ILE A 136 -7.09 -12.99 0.32
CA ILE A 136 -6.89 -14.20 -0.49
C ILE A 136 -8.20 -14.79 -0.98
N SER A 137 -9.29 -14.53 -0.29
CA SER A 137 -10.59 -14.96 -0.76
C SER A 137 -10.95 -14.24 -2.08
N LEU A 138 -10.39 -13.05 -2.35
CA LEU A 138 -10.61 -12.31 -3.60
C LEU A 138 -9.77 -12.81 -4.79
N LEU A 139 -8.88 -13.79 -4.61
CA LEU A 139 -8.15 -14.36 -5.74
C LEU A 139 -9.12 -14.97 -6.77
N GLY A 140 -8.92 -14.60 -8.03
CA GLY A 140 -9.81 -14.91 -9.14
C GLY A 140 -10.85 -13.82 -9.41
N PHE A 141 -11.29 -13.06 -8.40
CA PHE A 141 -12.23 -11.95 -8.59
C PHE A 141 -11.56 -10.66 -9.05
N VAL A 142 -10.24 -10.57 -8.89
CA VAL A 142 -9.43 -9.38 -9.14
C VAL A 142 -8.33 -9.71 -10.14
N ASP A 143 -8.03 -8.79 -11.04
CA ASP A 143 -7.13 -8.99 -12.19
C ASP A 143 -5.73 -8.41 -11.99
N ALA A 144 -5.51 -7.71 -10.88
CA ALA A 144 -4.21 -7.24 -10.44
C ALA A 144 -4.03 -7.60 -8.95
N PRO A 145 -2.80 -7.85 -8.48
CA PRO A 145 -2.51 -7.98 -7.06
C PRO A 145 -2.44 -6.57 -6.47
N SER A 146 -3.52 -5.80 -6.59
CA SER A 146 -3.57 -4.43 -6.14
C SER A 146 -3.69 -4.43 -4.62
N ALA A 147 -2.82 -3.61 -4.02
CA ALA A 147 -2.67 -3.46 -2.59
C ALA A 147 -3.90 -2.88 -1.89
N THR A 148 -4.71 -2.08 -2.58
CA THR A 148 -5.64 -1.14 -1.94
C THR A 148 -7.09 -1.59 -1.94
N GLU A 149 -7.35 -2.87 -2.22
CA GLU A 149 -8.72 -3.37 -2.21
C GLU A 149 -9.21 -3.54 -0.77
N VAL A 150 -10.27 -2.79 -0.43
CA VAL A 150 -10.96 -2.91 0.84
C VAL A 150 -11.52 -4.34 0.93
N PRO A 151 -11.37 -5.04 2.07
CA PRO A 151 -12.03 -6.33 2.28
C PRO A 151 -13.51 -6.25 1.89
N GLY A 152 -13.94 -7.15 1.01
CA GLY A 152 -15.32 -7.22 0.53
C GLY A 152 -15.65 -6.46 -0.77
N GLY A 153 -14.75 -5.64 -1.32
CA GLY A 153 -15.02 -4.87 -2.55
C GLY A 153 -14.21 -5.32 -3.76
N TYR A 154 -14.74 -6.22 -4.60
CA TYR A 154 -14.17 -6.54 -5.92
C TYR A 154 -14.97 -5.94 -7.08
N LEU A 155 -16.24 -5.59 -6.84
CA LEU A 155 -17.11 -4.87 -7.76
C LEU A 155 -16.89 -3.37 -7.58
N PRO A 156 -16.43 -2.66 -8.61
CA PRO A 156 -16.33 -1.20 -8.56
C PRO A 156 -17.71 -0.55 -8.50
N GLN A 157 -17.80 0.63 -7.89
CA GLN A 157 -19.08 1.31 -7.62
C GLN A 157 -19.69 1.99 -8.86
N ASP A 158 -18.94 2.05 -9.95
CA ASP A 158 -19.24 2.77 -11.19
C ASP A 158 -19.70 1.85 -12.33
N ILE A 159 -20.06 0.60 -12.05
CA ILE A 159 -20.61 -0.32 -13.07
C ILE A 159 -21.96 0.22 -13.57
N THR A 160 -22.10 0.37 -14.89
CA THR A 160 -23.32 0.83 -15.57
C THR A 160 -24.21 -0.32 -16.02
N ARG A 161 -23.61 -1.46 -16.40
CA ARG A 161 -24.35 -2.65 -16.87
C ARG A 161 -23.50 -3.92 -16.79
N PHE A 162 -24.19 -5.06 -16.78
CA PHE A 162 -23.59 -6.38 -16.98
C PHE A 162 -24.09 -7.04 -18.26
N GLU A 163 -23.25 -7.88 -18.85
CA GLU A 163 -23.62 -8.88 -19.83
C GLU A 163 -23.21 -10.26 -19.32
N THR A 164 -23.97 -11.29 -19.67
CA THR A 164 -23.66 -12.67 -19.33
C THR A 164 -23.79 -13.54 -20.57
N GLU A 165 -22.74 -14.29 -20.86
CA GLU A 165 -22.69 -15.26 -21.94
C GLU A 165 -22.28 -16.62 -21.36
N SER A 166 -22.84 -17.71 -21.89
CA SER A 166 -22.40 -19.06 -21.53
C SER A 166 -21.87 -19.75 -22.76
N SER A 167 -20.63 -20.24 -22.67
CA SER A 167 -19.98 -20.97 -23.76
C SER A 167 -19.07 -22.05 -23.20
N ASN A 168 -19.09 -23.24 -23.82
CA ASN A 168 -18.22 -24.38 -23.46
C ASN A 168 -18.23 -24.75 -21.97
N GLY A 169 -19.38 -24.65 -21.30
CA GLY A 169 -19.53 -24.97 -19.88
C GLY A 169 -19.01 -23.90 -18.91
N VAL A 170 -18.47 -22.80 -19.40
CA VAL A 170 -18.04 -21.63 -18.62
C VAL A 170 -19.07 -20.51 -18.78
N ILE A 171 -19.25 -19.71 -17.74
CA ILE A 171 -20.08 -18.51 -17.77
C ILE A 171 -19.16 -17.30 -17.78
N GLU A 172 -19.27 -16.46 -18.79
CA GLU A 172 -18.57 -15.20 -18.89
C GLU A 172 -19.50 -14.07 -18.44
N VAL A 173 -19.05 -13.27 -17.49
CA VAL A 173 -19.77 -12.07 -17.02
C VAL A 173 -18.90 -10.85 -17.30
N SER A 174 -19.43 -9.92 -18.09
CA SER A 174 -18.77 -8.66 -18.42
C SER A 174 -19.44 -7.50 -17.70
N ALA A 175 -18.70 -6.76 -16.87
CA ALA A 175 -19.13 -5.49 -16.28
C ALA A 175 -18.56 -4.31 -17.09
N TYR A 176 -19.38 -3.31 -17.36
CA TYR A 176 -19.02 -2.09 -18.07
C TYR A 176 -19.11 -0.89 -17.13
N TYR A 177 -18.18 0.06 -17.25
CA TYR A 177 -17.97 1.17 -16.30
C TYR A 177 -18.49 2.51 -16.81
N ASP A 178 -18.56 2.67 -18.13
CA ASP A 178 -19.06 3.88 -18.77
C ASP A 178 -19.87 3.49 -20.01
N GLU A 179 -20.85 4.30 -20.38
CA GLU A 179 -21.64 4.13 -21.60
C GLU A 179 -20.83 4.52 -22.85
N GLY A 180 -19.76 5.31 -22.68
CA GLY A 180 -18.97 5.90 -23.77
C GLY A 180 -17.78 5.08 -24.28
N GLU A 181 -16.90 4.56 -23.41
CA GLU A 181 -15.55 4.19 -23.85
C GLU A 181 -14.95 2.96 -23.15
N GLY A 182 -15.15 1.79 -23.75
CA GLY A 182 -14.13 0.73 -23.88
C GLY A 182 -13.58 0.03 -22.63
N ILE A 183 -13.90 0.49 -21.41
CA ILE A 183 -13.46 -0.14 -20.16
C ILE A 183 -14.48 -1.19 -19.75
N ARG A 184 -14.00 -2.44 -19.59
CA ARG A 184 -14.82 -3.52 -19.04
C ARG A 184 -13.97 -4.50 -18.26
N ARG A 185 -14.58 -5.16 -17.28
CA ARG A 185 -14.00 -6.26 -16.53
C ARG A 185 -14.77 -7.52 -16.85
N ILE A 186 -14.05 -8.60 -17.11
CA ILE A 186 -14.62 -9.88 -17.54
C ILE A 186 -14.22 -10.94 -16.54
N TRP A 187 -15.20 -11.60 -15.93
CA TRP A 187 -15.00 -12.81 -15.13
C TRP A 187 -15.43 -14.03 -15.93
N ARG A 188 -14.59 -15.07 -15.94
CA ARG A 188 -14.95 -16.40 -16.42
C ARG A 188 -15.14 -17.31 -15.23
N LEU A 189 -16.38 -17.70 -15.00
CA LEU A 189 -16.81 -18.52 -13.88
C LEU A 189 -17.01 -19.96 -14.35
N ASP A 190 -16.43 -20.90 -13.62
CA ASP A 190 -16.52 -22.32 -13.95
C ASP A 190 -17.42 -23.05 -12.94
N PRO A 191 -18.59 -23.56 -13.35
CA PRO A 191 -19.48 -24.35 -12.51
C PRO A 191 -18.81 -25.60 -11.90
N ALA A 192 -17.80 -26.18 -12.57
CA ALA A 192 -17.10 -27.37 -12.08
C ALA A 192 -16.31 -27.10 -10.78
N VAL A 193 -15.91 -25.85 -10.55
CA VAL A 193 -15.25 -25.40 -9.31
C VAL A 193 -16.17 -24.54 -8.45
N GLY A 194 -17.48 -24.83 -8.47
CA GLY A 194 -18.45 -24.15 -7.61
C GLY A 194 -18.67 -22.68 -7.98
N MET A 195 -18.66 -22.38 -9.28
CA MET A 195 -18.83 -21.04 -9.87
C MET A 195 -17.69 -20.07 -9.54
N GLN A 196 -16.54 -20.56 -9.09
CA GLN A 196 -15.40 -19.70 -8.81
C GLN A 196 -14.83 -19.09 -10.11
N PRO A 197 -14.33 -17.83 -10.09
CA PRO A 197 -13.74 -17.21 -11.27
C PRO A 197 -12.36 -17.77 -11.60
N VAL A 198 -12.24 -18.56 -12.67
CA VAL A 198 -10.96 -19.10 -13.16
C VAL A 198 -10.12 -18.07 -13.91
N ARG A 199 -10.75 -16.97 -14.35
CA ARG A 199 -10.09 -15.80 -14.94
C ARG A 199 -10.85 -14.53 -14.63
N CYS A 200 -10.12 -13.46 -14.31
CA CYS A 200 -10.60 -12.09 -14.32
C CYS A 200 -9.67 -11.24 -15.19
N SER A 201 -10.20 -10.43 -16.09
CA SER A 201 -9.39 -9.46 -16.85
C SER A 201 -10.08 -8.12 -17.02
N SER A 202 -9.28 -7.04 -17.01
CA SER A 202 -9.74 -5.70 -17.38
C SER A 202 -9.25 -5.34 -18.77
N TRP A 203 -10.18 -4.79 -19.54
CA TRP A 203 -10.00 -4.38 -20.91
C TRP A 203 -10.21 -2.89 -21.00
N VAL A 204 -9.41 -2.22 -21.84
CA VAL A 204 -9.56 -0.80 -22.19
C VAL A 204 -9.49 -0.69 -23.69
N ASN A 205 -10.53 -0.11 -24.30
CA ASN A 205 -10.63 0.10 -25.75
C ASN A 205 -10.37 -1.17 -26.58
N GLY A 206 -10.90 -2.30 -26.12
CA GLY A 206 -10.77 -3.59 -26.80
C GLY A 206 -9.41 -4.29 -26.62
N GLN A 207 -8.53 -3.76 -25.78
CA GLN A 207 -7.25 -4.37 -25.43
C GLN A 207 -7.26 -4.86 -23.97
N GLU A 208 -6.81 -6.10 -23.72
CA GLU A 208 -6.58 -6.64 -22.37
C GLU A 208 -5.36 -5.95 -21.74
N ILE A 209 -5.58 -5.25 -20.62
CA ILE A 209 -4.52 -4.52 -19.90
C ILE A 209 -4.00 -5.36 -18.73
N THR A 210 -4.90 -5.99 -17.99
CA THR A 210 -4.58 -6.79 -16.80
C THR A 210 -5.40 -8.08 -16.82
N ARG A 211 -4.81 -9.16 -16.34
CA ARG A 211 -5.45 -10.47 -16.23
C ARG A 211 -4.95 -11.21 -15.00
N CYS A 212 -5.84 -11.91 -14.32
CA CYS A 212 -5.52 -12.93 -13.34
C CYS A 212 -6.10 -14.26 -13.82
N ASP A 213 -5.25 -15.27 -13.94
CA ASP A 213 -5.66 -16.67 -14.15
C ASP A 213 -5.54 -17.41 -12.82
N THR A 214 -6.61 -18.06 -12.36
CA THR A 214 -6.66 -18.75 -11.06
C THR A 214 -7.03 -20.22 -11.20
N GLU A 215 -6.19 -21.07 -10.61
CA GLU A 215 -6.39 -22.51 -10.41
C GLU A 215 -6.94 -22.74 -9.00
N TYR A 216 -7.89 -23.66 -8.85
CA TYR A 216 -8.54 -24.00 -7.58
C TYR A 216 -8.29 -25.46 -7.20
N GLU A 217 -8.21 -25.71 -5.89
CA GLU A 217 -8.15 -27.05 -5.29
C GLU A 217 -9.18 -27.16 -4.16
N GLU A 218 -9.64 -28.37 -3.88
CA GLU A 218 -10.57 -28.61 -2.79
C GLU A 218 -9.81 -28.76 -1.46
N ALA A 219 -10.17 -27.94 -0.48
CA ALA A 219 -9.68 -28.01 0.89
C ALA A 219 -10.88 -27.98 1.85
N ASP A 220 -10.97 -28.99 2.73
CA ASP A 220 -12.06 -29.13 3.70
C ASP A 220 -13.48 -29.04 3.10
N GLY A 221 -13.67 -29.63 1.91
CA GLY A 221 -14.96 -29.65 1.22
C GLY A 221 -15.28 -28.35 0.48
N ARG A 222 -14.30 -27.47 0.26
CA ARG A 222 -14.48 -26.16 -0.38
C ARG A 222 -13.42 -25.89 -1.43
N TRP A 223 -13.82 -25.23 -2.51
CA TRP A 223 -12.88 -24.73 -3.51
C TRP A 223 -12.11 -23.53 -2.96
N SER A 224 -10.78 -23.66 -2.92
CA SER A 224 -9.85 -22.63 -2.50
C SER A 224 -8.92 -22.30 -3.67
N PRO A 225 -8.52 -21.02 -3.87
CA PRO A 225 -7.48 -20.70 -4.82
C PRO A 225 -6.19 -21.44 -4.42
N ALA A 226 -5.61 -22.17 -5.37
CA ALA A 226 -4.34 -22.87 -5.20
C ALA A 226 -3.19 -22.07 -5.84
N ARG A 227 -3.45 -21.48 -7.01
CA ARG A 227 -2.48 -20.66 -7.72
C ARG A 227 -3.18 -19.56 -8.51
N SER A 228 -2.70 -18.32 -8.38
CA SER A 228 -3.13 -17.19 -9.20
C SER A 228 -1.93 -16.58 -9.90
N THR A 229 -1.99 -16.40 -11.21
CA THR A 229 -0.96 -15.70 -11.99
C THR A 229 -1.52 -14.41 -12.55
N PHE A 230 -0.87 -13.30 -12.23
CA PHE A 230 -1.23 -11.97 -12.66
C PHE A 230 -0.39 -11.55 -13.86
N PHE A 231 -1.04 -10.91 -14.82
CA PHE A 231 -0.46 -10.44 -16.06
C PHE A 231 -0.73 -8.96 -16.23
N PHE A 232 0.24 -8.25 -16.79
CA PHE A 232 0.11 -6.88 -17.26
C PHE A 232 0.55 -6.81 -18.73
N MET A 233 -0.33 -6.33 -19.61
CA MET A 233 -0.11 -6.27 -21.06
C MET A 233 0.40 -7.58 -21.68
N GLY A 234 -0.08 -8.73 -21.16
CA GLY A 234 0.28 -10.07 -21.62
C GLY A 234 1.47 -10.71 -20.92
N ASP A 235 2.29 -9.94 -20.17
CA ASP A 235 3.45 -10.45 -19.45
C ASP A 235 3.08 -10.78 -18.00
N ALA A 236 3.54 -11.93 -17.50
CA ALA A 236 3.30 -12.34 -16.12
C ALA A 236 4.14 -11.49 -15.15
N THR A 237 3.48 -10.82 -14.20
CA THR A 237 4.12 -9.90 -13.24
C THR A 237 4.25 -10.49 -11.85
N ALA A 238 3.26 -11.28 -11.42
CA ALA A 238 3.26 -11.91 -10.12
C ALA A 238 2.57 -13.26 -10.16
N ARG A 239 2.94 -14.15 -9.24
CA ARG A 239 2.26 -15.41 -8.97
C ARG A 239 2.03 -15.55 -7.48
N ILE A 240 0.84 -16.00 -7.11
CA ILE A 240 0.50 -16.36 -5.73
C ILE A 240 0.24 -17.85 -5.70
N VAL A 241 0.89 -18.54 -4.78
CA VAL A 241 0.73 -19.98 -4.54
C VAL A 241 0.26 -20.16 -3.11
N VAL A 242 -0.92 -20.73 -2.94
CA VAL A 242 -1.46 -21.07 -1.61
C VAL A 242 -0.87 -22.43 -1.23
N THR A 243 -0.10 -22.45 -0.16
CA THR A 243 0.59 -23.66 0.35
C THR A 243 -0.20 -24.36 1.44
N LEU A 244 -1.13 -23.65 2.08
CA LEU A 244 -2.06 -24.19 3.05
C LEU A 244 -3.38 -23.43 2.95
N ALA A 245 -4.49 -24.16 2.95
CA ALA A 245 -5.83 -23.62 3.15
C ALA A 245 -6.59 -24.56 4.11
N SER A 246 -7.16 -24.03 5.17
CA SER A 246 -8.04 -24.77 6.08
C SER A 246 -9.25 -23.93 6.47
N PHE A 247 -10.38 -24.59 6.66
CA PHE A 247 -11.66 -23.93 6.96
C PHE A 247 -12.35 -24.53 8.18
N ASP A 248 -12.97 -23.67 8.99
CA ASP A 248 -13.86 -24.00 10.11
C ASP A 248 -13.29 -25.06 11.08
N LYS A 249 -12.00 -24.97 11.39
CA LYS A 249 -11.34 -25.91 12.29
C LYS A 249 -11.51 -25.51 13.75
N PRO A 250 -11.57 -26.49 14.69
CA PRO A 250 -11.69 -26.20 16.12
C PRO A 250 -10.57 -25.36 16.73
N TRP A 251 -9.41 -25.32 16.07
CA TRP A 251 -8.24 -24.54 16.50
C TRP A 251 -8.14 -23.17 15.81
N HIS A 252 -9.05 -22.83 14.91
CA HIS A 252 -9.11 -21.48 14.36
C HIS A 252 -9.71 -20.52 15.40
N ASP A 253 -9.11 -19.35 15.50
CA ASP A 253 -9.65 -18.26 16.31
C ASP A 253 -11.03 -17.85 15.78
N GLN A 254 -12.01 -17.78 16.68
CA GLN A 254 -13.40 -17.45 16.34
C GLN A 254 -13.67 -15.95 16.30
N GLU A 255 -12.75 -15.16 16.86
CA GLU A 255 -12.76 -13.71 16.87
C GLU A 255 -11.31 -13.26 16.69
N LEU A 256 -11.10 -12.20 15.90
CA LEU A 256 -9.80 -11.57 15.74
C LEU A 256 -9.83 -10.18 16.34
N THR A 257 -8.87 -9.89 17.20
CA THR A 257 -8.76 -8.68 17.98
C THR A 257 -7.39 -8.05 17.78
N PRO A 258 -7.20 -6.77 18.13
CA PRO A 258 -5.87 -6.17 18.09
C PRO A 258 -4.83 -6.94 18.91
N ALA A 259 -5.22 -7.69 19.96
CA ALA A 259 -4.29 -8.51 20.73
C ALA A 259 -3.59 -9.58 19.87
N ASP A 260 -4.25 -10.07 18.82
CA ASP A 260 -3.73 -11.12 17.92
C ASP A 260 -2.60 -10.62 17.01
N LEU A 261 -2.44 -9.30 16.88
CA LEU A 261 -1.23 -8.71 16.29
C LEU A 261 0.00 -8.86 17.20
N GLY A 262 -0.16 -9.28 18.46
CA GLY A 262 0.93 -9.46 19.42
C GLY A 262 1.49 -8.15 19.97
N LEU A 263 0.65 -7.11 20.14
CA LEU A 263 1.08 -5.87 20.79
C LEU A 263 1.37 -6.12 22.26
N VAL A 264 2.53 -5.65 22.74
CA VAL A 264 2.84 -5.62 24.17
C VAL A 264 2.15 -4.42 24.84
N ALA A 265 1.78 -4.55 26.11
CA ALA A 265 1.20 -3.44 26.87
C ALA A 265 2.19 -2.25 26.91
N GLY A 266 1.70 -1.05 26.62
CA GLY A 266 2.45 0.20 26.54
C GLY A 266 2.88 0.60 25.13
N VAL A 267 2.52 -0.18 24.09
CA VAL A 267 2.71 0.24 22.68
C VAL A 267 1.87 1.49 22.44
N HIS A 268 2.48 2.50 21.81
CA HIS A 268 1.74 3.70 21.38
C HIS A 268 0.83 3.33 20.21
N VAL A 269 -0.43 3.71 20.30
CA VAL A 269 -1.41 3.52 19.24
C VAL A 269 -1.72 4.89 18.65
N VAL A 270 -1.41 5.03 17.36
CA VAL A 270 -1.55 6.28 16.59
C VAL A 270 -2.72 6.13 15.63
N GLU A 271 -3.67 7.05 15.72
CA GLU A 271 -4.84 7.13 14.84
C GLU A 271 -4.94 8.57 14.32
N ALA A 272 -5.19 8.74 13.02
CA ALA A 272 -5.19 10.06 12.40
C ALA A 272 -6.24 10.99 13.06
N GLY A 273 -5.82 12.21 13.40
CA GLY A 273 -6.68 13.20 14.04
C GLY A 273 -7.01 12.93 15.52
N GLN A 274 -6.49 11.84 16.10
CA GLN A 274 -6.72 11.50 17.52
C GLN A 274 -5.43 11.69 18.35
N PRO A 275 -5.55 12.01 19.65
CA PRO A 275 -4.41 11.98 20.55
C PRO A 275 -3.78 10.59 20.63
N VAL A 276 -2.46 10.52 20.82
CA VAL A 276 -1.75 9.24 21.01
C VAL A 276 -2.28 8.52 22.26
N ARG A 277 -2.62 7.24 22.11
CA ARG A 277 -3.08 6.35 23.17
C ARG A 277 -2.05 5.24 23.42
N LEU A 278 -2.23 4.50 24.52
CA LEU A 278 -1.41 3.33 24.84
C LEU A 278 -2.27 2.07 24.81
N TRP A 279 -1.70 0.97 24.33
CA TRP A 279 -2.30 -0.35 24.45
C TRP A 279 -2.13 -0.88 25.87
N ASP A 280 -3.19 -1.33 26.54
CA ASP A 280 -3.09 -1.91 27.90
C ASP A 280 -3.00 -3.45 27.91
N GLY A 281 -2.98 -4.08 26.73
CA GLY A 281 -3.10 -5.53 26.57
C GLY A 281 -4.48 -5.97 26.07
N LYS A 282 -5.51 -5.11 26.16
CA LYS A 282 -6.90 -5.42 25.79
C LYS A 282 -7.58 -4.31 24.98
N LYS A 283 -7.25 -3.05 25.24
CA LYS A 283 -7.86 -1.87 24.61
C LYS A 283 -6.87 -0.70 24.59
N THR A 284 -7.26 0.37 23.91
CA THR A 284 -6.53 1.64 23.92
C THR A 284 -6.96 2.51 25.10
N ILE A 285 -6.02 3.00 25.88
CA ILE A 285 -6.24 3.87 27.03
C ILE A 285 -5.38 5.12 26.96
N THR A 286 -5.69 6.13 27.76
CA THR A 286 -4.88 7.35 27.86
C THR A 286 -3.55 7.07 28.57
N ILE A 287 -2.58 7.98 28.42
CA ILE A 287 -1.28 7.89 29.09
C ILE A 287 -1.44 7.88 30.62
N ASP A 288 -2.35 8.70 31.16
CA ASP A 288 -2.60 8.79 32.60
C ASP A 288 -3.23 7.52 33.18
N GLU A 289 -4.18 6.91 32.45
CA GLU A 289 -4.76 5.62 32.82
C GLU A 289 -3.70 4.52 32.83
N TYR A 290 -2.84 4.48 31.82
CA TYR A 290 -1.75 3.50 31.74
C TYR A 290 -0.76 3.66 32.89
N ALA A 291 -0.31 4.89 33.16
CA ALA A 291 0.61 5.17 34.26
C ALA A 291 0.03 4.76 35.62
N ARG A 292 -1.27 5.00 35.83
CA ARG A 292 -1.99 4.57 37.03
C ARG A 292 -2.05 3.04 37.13
N GLY A 293 -2.44 2.35 36.06
CA GLY A 293 -2.52 0.88 36.02
C GLY A 293 -1.17 0.22 36.28
N VAL A 294 -0.07 0.76 35.71
CA VAL A 294 1.29 0.31 36.03
C VAL A 294 1.64 0.56 37.49
N GLY A 295 1.34 1.76 38.02
CA GLY A 295 1.62 2.10 39.42
C GLY A 295 0.86 1.24 40.43
N GLN A 296 -0.31 0.73 40.04
CA GLN A 296 -1.13 -0.18 40.84
C GLN A 296 -0.80 -1.67 40.61
N GLY A 297 0.08 -1.99 39.65
CA GLY A 297 0.41 -3.37 39.28
C GLY A 297 -0.67 -4.10 38.48
N GLU A 298 -1.66 -3.37 37.94
CA GLU A 298 -2.72 -3.92 37.10
C GLU A 298 -2.26 -4.17 35.65
N ILE A 299 -1.25 -3.41 35.21
CA ILE A 299 -0.64 -3.55 33.87
C ILE A 299 0.83 -3.95 34.05
N ASP A 300 1.19 -5.13 33.54
CA ASP A 300 2.59 -5.54 33.45
C ASP A 300 3.27 -4.84 32.25
N ASN A 301 4.23 -3.97 32.55
CA ASN A 301 5.00 -3.23 31.55
C ASN A 301 6.40 -3.82 31.29
N SER A 302 6.72 -4.99 31.85
CA SER A 302 8.05 -5.61 31.75
C SER A 302 8.50 -5.83 30.29
N ALA A 303 7.62 -6.38 29.45
CA ALA A 303 7.86 -6.58 28.03
C ALA A 303 8.14 -5.26 27.28
N MET A 304 7.48 -4.17 27.66
CA MET A 304 7.70 -2.84 27.08
C MET A 304 9.00 -2.19 27.56
N ILE A 305 9.39 -2.39 28.82
CA ILE A 305 10.71 -1.96 29.32
C ILE A 305 11.82 -2.63 28.51
N GLU A 306 11.70 -3.95 28.33
CA GLU A 306 12.66 -4.73 27.56
C GLU A 306 12.67 -4.30 26.08
N LEU A 307 11.49 -4.08 25.49
CA LEU A 307 11.37 -3.57 24.13
C LEU A 307 12.05 -2.21 23.96
N ARG A 308 11.83 -1.26 24.89
CA ARG A 308 12.49 0.05 24.90
C ARG A 308 14.00 -0.07 25.08
N ARG A 309 14.48 -1.03 25.89
CA ARG A 309 15.91 -1.32 26.05
C ARG A 309 16.53 -1.74 24.71
N ARG A 310 15.91 -2.71 24.02
CA ARG A 310 16.34 -3.16 22.69
C ARG A 310 16.30 -2.05 21.64
N HIS A 311 15.30 -1.16 21.69
CA HIS A 311 15.25 0.04 20.83
C HIS A 311 16.43 0.99 21.09
N LYS A 312 16.76 1.26 22.36
CA LYS A 312 17.89 2.12 22.74
C LYS A 312 19.23 1.53 22.32
N GLU A 313 19.37 0.21 22.40
CA GLU A 313 20.56 -0.52 21.95
C GLU A 313 20.66 -0.62 20.42
N GLY A 314 19.64 -0.15 19.71
CA GLY A 314 19.60 -0.22 18.25
C GLY A 314 19.44 -1.65 17.75
N VAL A 315 18.80 -2.53 18.53
CA VAL A 315 18.47 -3.94 18.19
C VAL A 315 17.02 -4.10 17.72
N SER A 316 16.13 -3.15 18.05
CA SER A 316 14.73 -3.18 17.59
C SER A 316 14.51 -2.43 16.27
N PRO A 317 13.53 -2.80 15.43
CA PRO A 317 13.29 -2.10 14.16
C PRO A 317 12.82 -0.69 14.43
N LYS A 318 13.54 0.31 13.91
CA LYS A 318 13.03 1.69 13.87
C LYS A 318 11.90 1.73 12.85
N ARG A 319 10.78 2.36 13.21
CA ARG A 319 9.63 2.53 12.32
C ARG A 319 10.10 3.05 10.97
N TYR A 320 9.71 2.33 9.93
CA TYR A 320 9.76 2.76 8.56
C TYR A 320 8.78 3.92 8.40
N ALA A 321 9.26 5.16 8.51
CA ALA A 321 8.48 6.31 8.07
C ALA A 321 8.43 6.27 6.53
N GLY A 322 7.44 5.57 5.97
CA GLY A 322 7.19 5.54 4.52
C GLY A 322 8.04 4.51 3.75
N THR A 323 7.36 3.50 3.24
CA THR A 323 7.64 2.75 2.01
C THR A 323 8.82 3.27 1.18
N VAL A 324 9.89 2.47 1.04
CA VAL A 324 10.85 2.64 -0.06
C VAL A 324 10.15 2.20 -1.35
N ASP A 325 9.52 3.19 -1.96
CA ASP A 325 9.14 3.23 -3.36
C ASP A 325 10.41 3.18 -4.24
N GLU A 326 10.29 2.44 -5.34
CA GLU A 326 11.21 2.33 -6.47
C GLU A 326 11.66 3.69 -7.05
N ALA A 327 10.98 4.79 -6.72
CA ALA A 327 11.34 6.17 -7.05
C ALA A 327 12.61 6.71 -6.36
N GLY A 328 13.19 6.02 -5.36
CA GLY A 328 14.54 6.35 -4.88
C GLY A 328 14.67 7.62 -4.01
N PHE A 329 13.59 8.09 -3.38
CA PHE A 329 13.58 9.28 -2.51
C PHE A 329 13.65 8.93 -1.02
N PHE A 330 14.53 8.00 -0.64
CA PHE A 330 14.67 7.48 0.73
C PHE A 330 13.38 6.98 1.39
N GLY A 331 12.35 6.64 0.62
CA GLY A 331 11.06 6.18 1.13
C GLY A 331 10.01 7.26 1.42
N LEU A 332 10.13 8.42 0.75
CA LEU A 332 9.15 9.51 0.85
C LEU A 332 8.24 9.63 -0.40
N GLY A 333 8.39 8.73 -1.37
CA GLY A 333 7.62 8.71 -2.62
C GLY A 333 7.81 9.96 -3.50
N ALA A 334 6.99 10.08 -4.55
CA ALA A 334 6.95 11.26 -5.42
C ALA A 334 6.42 12.53 -4.72
N ALA A 335 5.60 12.36 -3.68
CA ALA A 335 5.03 13.46 -2.88
C ALA A 335 6.11 14.36 -2.27
N VAL A 336 7.31 13.82 -1.98
CA VAL A 336 8.42 14.61 -1.44
C VAL A 336 8.79 15.79 -2.33
N LYS A 337 8.64 15.68 -3.66
CA LYS A 337 9.01 16.77 -4.58
C LYS A 337 8.07 17.97 -4.46
N ARG A 338 6.79 17.69 -4.21
CA ARG A 338 5.68 18.65 -4.24
C ARG A 338 5.34 19.23 -2.87
N GLU A 339 5.88 18.64 -1.80
CA GLU A 339 5.65 19.06 -0.43
C GLU A 339 6.96 19.53 0.24
N PRO A 340 7.21 20.86 0.29
CA PRO A 340 8.41 21.40 0.94
C PRO A 340 8.58 20.97 2.40
N GLY A 341 7.47 20.69 3.11
CA GLY A 341 7.51 20.15 4.48
C GLY A 341 8.17 18.77 4.59
N LEU A 342 8.17 17.98 3.52
CA LEU A 342 8.84 16.68 3.48
C LEU A 342 10.33 16.78 3.10
N TRP A 343 10.79 17.93 2.60
CA TRP A 343 12.20 18.14 2.23
C TRP A 343 13.13 18.07 3.45
N GLU A 344 12.66 18.49 4.62
CA GLU A 344 13.42 18.35 5.87
C GLU A 344 13.72 16.87 6.15
N THR A 345 12.70 16.02 6.02
CA THR A 345 12.83 14.57 6.22
C THR A 345 13.78 13.96 5.20
N TYR A 346 13.72 14.40 3.94
CA TYR A 346 14.65 14.00 2.89
C TYR A 346 16.11 14.37 3.23
N VAL A 347 16.36 15.62 3.66
CA VAL A 347 17.70 16.11 4.03
C VAL A 347 18.24 15.35 5.25
N ARG A 348 17.40 15.08 6.24
CA ARG A 348 17.76 14.30 7.43
C ARG A 348 18.19 12.87 7.06
N ARG A 349 17.45 12.21 6.15
CA ARG A 349 17.81 10.88 5.63
C ARG A 349 19.10 10.93 4.80
N PHE A 350 19.29 11.96 3.98
CA PHE A 350 20.50 12.15 3.19
C PHE A 350 21.76 12.28 4.08
N ILE A 351 21.68 13.08 5.14
CA ILE A 351 22.76 13.25 6.13
C ILE A 351 23.12 11.90 6.76
N GLY A 352 22.11 11.13 7.18
CA GLY A 352 22.29 9.80 7.76
C GLY A 352 22.94 8.80 6.79
N PHE A 353 22.42 8.72 5.56
CA PHE A 353 22.87 7.76 4.54
C PHE A 353 24.35 7.93 4.16
N TYR A 354 24.78 9.19 3.96
CA TYR A 354 26.18 9.50 3.64
C TYR A 354 27.07 9.71 4.88
N ARG A 355 26.51 9.61 6.10
CA ARG A 355 27.20 9.88 7.37
C ARG A 355 27.97 11.21 7.31
N LEU A 356 27.25 12.27 6.93
CA LEU A 356 27.85 13.59 6.82
C LEU A 356 28.33 14.06 8.21
N ASN A 357 29.53 14.64 8.25
CA ASN A 357 30.05 15.24 9.48
C ASN A 357 29.31 16.55 9.80
N THR A 358 29.57 17.14 10.98
CA THR A 358 28.89 18.34 11.46
C THR A 358 28.96 19.52 10.47
N GLU A 359 30.09 19.73 9.81
CA GLU A 359 30.25 20.81 8.84
C GLU A 359 29.42 20.56 7.57
N GLN A 360 29.48 19.33 7.04
CA GLN A 360 28.70 18.90 5.87
C GLN A 360 27.19 18.93 6.14
N ALA A 361 26.76 18.50 7.33
CA ALA A 361 25.37 18.54 7.77
C ALA A 361 24.87 19.99 7.91
N THR A 362 25.70 20.90 8.45
CA THR A 362 25.38 22.33 8.51
C THR A 362 25.21 22.93 7.11
N LYS A 363 26.08 22.56 6.16
CA LYS A 363 25.95 22.97 4.74
C LYS A 363 24.68 22.39 4.09
N ALA A 364 24.31 21.15 4.38
CA ALA A 364 23.09 20.53 3.90
C ALA A 364 21.83 21.27 4.40
N TRP A 365 21.77 21.60 5.69
CA TRP A 365 20.66 22.35 6.27
C TRP A 365 20.56 23.78 5.76
N LYS A 366 21.70 24.43 5.50
CA LYS A 366 21.71 25.75 4.86
C LYS A 366 21.13 25.68 3.44
N HIS A 367 21.58 24.73 2.63
CA HIS A 367 21.09 24.52 1.26
C HIS A 367 19.59 24.20 1.22
N HIS A 368 19.11 23.41 2.18
CA HIS A 368 17.68 23.17 2.40
C HIS A 368 16.92 24.47 2.65
N GLY A 369 17.37 25.29 3.59
CA GLY A 369 16.74 26.58 3.92
C GLY A 369 16.66 27.53 2.73
N GLU A 370 17.70 27.58 1.88
CA GLU A 370 17.70 28.37 0.65
C GLU A 370 16.66 27.87 -0.37
N CYS A 371 16.53 26.55 -0.54
CA CYS A 371 15.54 25.96 -1.45
C CYS A 371 14.11 26.19 -0.96
N VAL A 372 13.86 25.98 0.34
CA VAL A 372 12.55 26.23 0.98
C VAL A 372 12.16 27.70 0.88
N SER A 373 13.12 28.62 1.11
CA SER A 373 12.88 30.06 0.95
C SER A 373 12.51 30.44 -0.48
N ALA A 374 13.16 29.84 -1.49
CA ALA A 374 12.81 30.05 -2.89
C ALA A 374 11.38 29.58 -3.22
N VAL A 375 10.94 28.44 -2.68
CA VAL A 375 9.56 27.97 -2.86
C VAL A 375 8.56 28.88 -2.15
N HIS A 376 8.85 29.32 -0.92
CA HIS A 376 7.99 30.27 -0.21
C HIS A 376 7.86 31.60 -0.96
N GLN A 377 8.96 32.10 -1.52
CA GLN A 377 8.93 33.32 -2.32
C GLN A 377 8.06 33.14 -3.58
N HIS A 378 8.22 32.02 -4.30
CA HIS A 378 7.40 31.72 -5.48
C HIS A 378 5.92 31.58 -5.12
N ARG A 379 5.60 30.83 -4.05
CA ARG A 379 4.23 30.72 -3.54
C ARG A 379 3.66 32.07 -3.11
N GLY A 380 4.47 32.93 -2.51
CA GLY A 380 4.06 34.30 -2.15
C GLY A 380 3.75 35.17 -3.37
N GLN A 381 4.53 35.06 -4.44
CA GLN A 381 4.28 35.76 -5.71
C GLN A 381 2.96 35.33 -6.36
N HIS A 382 2.60 34.05 -6.21
CA HIS A 382 1.37 33.47 -6.76
C HIS A 382 0.28 33.28 -5.69
N GLU A 383 0.40 33.89 -4.50
CA GLU A 383 -0.50 33.58 -3.38
C GLU A 383 -1.96 33.87 -3.73
N LYS A 384 -2.19 35.04 -4.35
CA LYS A 384 -3.51 35.46 -4.81
C LYS A 384 -4.06 34.50 -5.87
N GLU A 385 -3.25 34.14 -6.86
CA GLU A 385 -3.63 33.22 -7.94
C GLU A 385 -3.95 31.81 -7.40
N LEU A 386 -3.11 31.28 -6.50
CA LEU A 386 -3.33 29.99 -5.84
C LEU A 386 -4.61 29.99 -5.02
N ARG A 387 -4.89 31.09 -4.30
CA ARG A 387 -6.13 31.25 -3.54
C ARG A 387 -7.35 31.25 -4.47
N GLU A 388 -7.32 32.03 -5.54
CA GLU A 388 -8.40 32.10 -6.53
C GLU A 388 -8.62 30.75 -7.23
N ILE A 389 -7.56 30.02 -7.57
CA ILE A 389 -7.64 28.67 -8.14
C ILE A 389 -8.28 27.70 -7.14
N ASN A 390 -7.83 27.69 -5.88
CA ASN A 390 -8.37 26.78 -4.88
C ASN A 390 -9.83 27.11 -4.51
N GLU A 391 -10.18 28.39 -4.40
CA GLU A 391 -11.55 28.85 -4.20
C GLU A 391 -12.44 28.45 -5.38
N ARG A 392 -11.94 28.59 -6.62
CA ARG A 392 -12.65 28.17 -7.82
C ARG A 392 -12.83 26.66 -7.88
N ILE A 393 -11.79 25.88 -7.57
CA ILE A 393 -11.89 24.42 -7.47
C ILE A 393 -12.93 24.04 -6.42
N ALA A 394 -12.87 24.59 -5.21
CA ALA A 394 -13.84 24.28 -4.14
C ALA A 394 -15.29 24.68 -4.51
N LEU A 395 -15.46 25.84 -5.17
CA LEU A 395 -16.78 26.30 -5.64
C LEU A 395 -17.34 25.40 -6.74
N LEU A 396 -16.53 25.05 -7.74
CA LEU A 396 -16.91 24.11 -8.78
C LEU A 396 -17.17 22.73 -8.16
N GLU A 397 -16.38 22.34 -7.16
CA GLU A 397 -16.50 21.04 -6.53
C GLU A 397 -17.83 20.83 -5.80
N THR A 398 -18.34 21.90 -5.19
CA THR A 398 -19.59 21.93 -4.42
C THR A 398 -20.84 22.10 -5.28
N ARG A 399 -20.72 22.56 -6.53
CA ARG A 399 -21.85 22.61 -7.47
C ARG A 399 -22.13 21.21 -8.01
N LYS A 400 -23.31 20.66 -7.70
CA LYS A 400 -23.82 19.40 -8.27
C LYS A 400 -25.30 19.59 -8.69
N PRO A 401 -25.71 19.15 -9.90
CA PRO A 401 -24.87 18.65 -11.00
C PRO A 401 -24.02 19.77 -11.63
N ARG A 402 -22.85 19.43 -12.17
CA ARG A 402 -21.99 20.34 -12.93
C ARG A 402 -22.41 20.34 -14.39
N SER A 403 -22.29 21.48 -15.06
CA SER A 403 -22.35 21.53 -16.52
C SER A 403 -21.01 21.12 -17.15
N ASP A 404 -21.00 20.81 -18.44
CA ASP A 404 -19.77 20.58 -19.21
C ASP A 404 -18.79 21.77 -19.09
N GLU A 405 -19.32 23.00 -19.03
CA GLU A 405 -18.52 24.22 -18.82
C GLU A 405 -17.86 24.27 -17.43
N ASP A 406 -18.55 23.81 -16.39
CA ASP A 406 -18.01 23.72 -15.03
C ASP A 406 -16.90 22.64 -14.95
N GLU A 407 -17.04 21.54 -15.70
CA GLU A 407 -16.01 20.50 -15.81
C GLU A 407 -14.76 21.00 -16.53
N GLU A 408 -14.92 21.69 -17.66
CA GLU A 408 -13.81 22.29 -18.40
C GLU A 408 -13.08 23.34 -17.53
N ALA A 409 -13.83 24.16 -16.79
CA ALA A 409 -13.28 25.14 -15.86
C ALA A 409 -12.51 24.48 -14.70
N LEU A 410 -12.98 23.33 -14.20
CA LEU A 410 -12.31 22.58 -13.13
C LEU A 410 -11.00 21.99 -13.65
N MET A 411 -11.03 21.33 -14.80
CA MET A 411 -9.83 20.77 -15.45
C MET A 411 -8.79 21.85 -15.76
N ALA A 412 -9.21 23.00 -16.26
CA ALA A 412 -8.32 24.14 -16.48
C ALA A 412 -7.68 24.65 -15.18
N SER A 413 -8.46 24.73 -14.10
CA SER A 413 -7.98 25.17 -12.78
C SER A 413 -6.99 24.18 -12.17
N GLN A 414 -7.27 22.87 -12.28
CA GLN A 414 -6.36 21.80 -11.84
C GLN A 414 -5.07 21.80 -12.65
N ARG A 415 -5.14 21.95 -13.98
CA ARG A 415 -3.96 22.07 -14.84
C ARG A 415 -3.10 23.27 -14.45
N ARG A 416 -3.72 24.41 -14.14
CA ARG A 416 -3.00 25.61 -13.71
C ARG A 416 -2.32 25.41 -12.36
N LEU A 417 -2.98 24.72 -11.42
CA LEU A 417 -2.39 24.36 -10.13
C LEU A 417 -1.17 23.42 -10.30
N GLU A 418 -1.26 22.46 -11.22
CA GLU A 418 -0.15 21.57 -11.57
C GLU A 418 1.02 22.36 -12.17
N GLU A 419 0.76 23.29 -13.11
CA GLU A 419 1.80 24.16 -13.69
C GLU A 419 2.56 24.98 -12.63
N LEU A 420 1.84 25.52 -11.63
CA LEU A 420 2.47 26.23 -10.51
C LEU A 420 3.26 25.28 -9.60
N SER A 421 2.87 24.01 -9.54
CA SER A 421 3.56 22.98 -8.76
C SER A 421 4.83 22.46 -9.42
N VAL A 422 4.96 22.56 -10.75
CA VAL A 422 6.19 22.22 -11.51
C VAL A 422 7.42 22.99 -11.00
N PHE A 423 7.25 24.21 -10.49
CA PHE A 423 8.38 24.95 -9.91
C PHE A 423 8.98 24.22 -8.70
N MET A 424 8.14 23.59 -7.86
CA MET A 424 8.61 22.82 -6.71
C MET A 424 9.39 21.58 -7.16
N ASP A 425 8.88 20.88 -8.17
CA ASP A 425 9.56 19.74 -8.80
C ASP A 425 10.94 20.15 -9.31
N LYS A 426 11.05 21.30 -10.00
CA LYS A 426 12.33 21.86 -10.47
C LYS A 426 13.27 22.23 -9.33
N VAL A 427 12.79 22.93 -8.30
CA VAL A 427 13.64 23.28 -7.15
C VAL A 427 14.16 22.01 -6.47
N PHE A 428 13.34 20.97 -6.36
CA PHE A 428 13.77 19.71 -5.77
C PHE A 428 14.82 18.99 -6.66
N ASP A 429 14.49 18.73 -7.92
CA ASP A 429 15.30 17.89 -8.82
C ASP A 429 16.56 18.60 -9.35
N GLU A 430 16.49 19.91 -9.58
CA GLU A 430 17.57 20.69 -10.19
C GLU A 430 18.44 21.43 -9.16
N ARG A 431 17.91 21.73 -7.97
CA ARG A 431 18.63 22.50 -6.94
C ARG A 431 18.90 21.69 -5.67
N LEU A 432 17.87 21.21 -4.97
CA LEU A 432 18.02 20.56 -3.68
C LEU A 432 18.84 19.27 -3.81
N LYS A 433 18.38 18.32 -4.64
CA LYS A 433 19.03 17.02 -4.82
C LYS A 433 20.48 17.15 -5.36
N PRO A 434 20.77 17.92 -6.42
CA PRO A 434 22.14 18.07 -6.91
C PRO A 434 23.06 18.80 -5.93
N GLY A 435 22.55 19.79 -5.19
CA GLY A 435 23.33 20.50 -4.17
C GLY A 435 23.73 19.58 -3.02
N LEU A 436 22.82 18.73 -2.53
CA LEU A 436 23.13 17.74 -1.51
C LEU A 436 24.15 16.70 -2.01
N LEU A 437 24.01 16.19 -3.24
CA LEU A 437 24.93 15.18 -3.82
C LEU A 437 26.39 15.64 -3.97
N LYS A 438 26.66 16.95 -3.87
CA LYS A 438 28.02 17.52 -3.88
C LYS A 438 28.70 17.49 -2.49
N LEU A 439 27.94 17.30 -1.41
CA LEU A 439 28.46 17.40 -0.04
C LEU A 439 29.27 16.17 0.43
N PRO A 440 28.86 14.92 0.14
CA PRO A 440 29.64 13.75 0.52
C PRO A 440 30.96 13.68 -0.27
N ASN A 441 32.04 13.28 0.39
CA ASN A 441 33.30 12.99 -0.29
C ASN A 441 33.27 11.61 -0.99
N ASP A 442 34.27 11.32 -1.82
CA ASP A 442 34.30 10.08 -2.60
C ASP A 442 34.37 8.82 -1.73
N THR A 443 35.00 8.90 -0.56
CA THR A 443 35.02 7.80 0.41
C THR A 443 33.63 7.55 0.97
N GLN A 444 32.92 8.58 1.44
CA GLN A 444 31.53 8.48 1.92
C GLN A 444 30.58 7.98 0.82
N LYS A 445 30.79 8.39 -0.44
CA LYS A 445 30.01 7.89 -1.59
C LYS A 445 30.26 6.42 -1.85
N LYS A 446 31.54 6.01 -1.89
CA LYS A 446 31.93 4.60 -2.07
C LYS A 446 31.44 3.74 -0.92
N GLU A 447 31.55 4.21 0.32
CA GLU A 447 31.02 3.51 1.48
C GLU A 447 29.50 3.39 1.44
N ALA A 448 28.78 4.45 1.08
CA ALA A 448 27.32 4.40 0.96
C ALA A 448 26.87 3.47 -0.17
N LEU A 449 27.59 3.45 -1.29
CA LEU A 449 27.34 2.52 -2.39
C LEU A 449 27.73 1.08 -2.02
N ASN A 450 28.84 0.89 -1.30
CA ASN A 450 29.26 -0.42 -0.80
C ASN A 450 28.25 -0.94 0.21
N ARG A 451 27.72 -0.11 1.12
CA ARG A 451 26.60 -0.48 2.00
C ARG A 451 25.35 -0.87 1.20
N ARG A 452 25.15 -0.30 0.01
CA ARG A 452 24.04 -0.62 -0.90
C ARG A 452 24.31 -1.87 -1.75
N SER A 453 25.55 -2.21 -2.08
CA SER A 453 25.92 -3.38 -2.89
C SER A 453 26.23 -4.62 -2.04
N SER A 454 26.79 -4.47 -0.84
CA SER A 454 26.87 -5.53 0.17
C SER A 454 25.50 -5.89 0.76
N ALA A 455 24.47 -5.10 0.43
CA ALA A 455 23.07 -5.39 0.66
C ALA A 455 22.42 -6.24 -0.46
N LYS A 456 23.13 -6.53 -1.56
CA LYS A 456 22.73 -7.54 -2.55
C LYS A 456 23.54 -8.81 -2.29
N PRO A 457 22.93 -9.99 -2.04
CA PRO A 457 23.69 -11.21 -1.90
C PRO A 457 24.26 -11.62 -3.26
N GLY A 458 25.57 -11.86 -3.31
CA GLY A 458 26.26 -12.48 -4.42
C GLY A 458 27.20 -13.57 -3.89
N ASP A 459 26.94 -14.80 -4.34
CA ASP A 459 27.76 -16.00 -4.40
C ASP A 459 28.75 -16.27 -3.25
N GLY A 460 28.27 -17.01 -2.26
CA GLY A 460 29.05 -17.82 -1.33
C GLY A 460 28.43 -19.19 -1.20
#